data_AF-A0AAF0QQ06-F1
#
_entry.id   AF-A0AAF0QQ06-F1
#
_cell.length_a   1.000
_cell.length_b   1.000
_cell.length_c   1.000
_cell.angle_alpha   90.00
_cell.angle_beta   90.00
_cell.angle_gamma   90.00
#
_symmetry.space_group_name_H-M   'P 1'
#
loop_
_entity.id
_entity.type
_entity.pdbx_description
1 polymer ?
#
loop_
_entity_poly.entity_id
_entity_poly.type
_entity_poly.pdbx_seq_one_letter_code
_entity_poly.pdbx_strand_id
1 'polypeptide(L)'
;MNTRRANARRRREENEDERVPPQVPQAPIDTGLSNPCGSTVASRLRDFTRMNPPMFLGSKVGEDPQEFVEEVYKIVDAMRVTSVEKAELATYQFKGVA
;
A
#
# COMPACT_ATOMS: atom_id res chain seq x y z
N MET A 1 -41.15 -31.97 53.13
CA MET A 1 -41.22 -32.46 51.73
C MET A 1 -40.91 -31.29 50.81
N ASN A 2 -40.03 -31.53 49.86
CA ASN A 2 -39.38 -30.59 48.95
C ASN A 2 -39.71 -30.97 47.50
N THR A 3 -39.88 -30.00 46.61
CA THR A 3 -39.98 -30.27 45.17
C THR A 3 -39.10 -29.29 44.39
N ARG A 4 -38.18 -29.85 43.59
CA ARG A 4 -37.29 -29.15 42.64
C ARG A 4 -38.03 -28.94 41.30
N ARG A 5 -37.92 -27.75 40.67
CA ARG A 5 -37.86 -27.60 39.19
C ARG A 5 -37.29 -26.23 38.78
N ALA A 6 -36.78 -26.17 37.54
CA ALA A 6 -35.61 -25.42 37.09
C ALA A 6 -35.80 -23.93 36.76
N ASN A 7 -34.67 -23.20 36.86
CA ASN A 7 -34.50 -21.82 36.41
C ASN A 7 -34.36 -21.74 34.87
N ALA A 8 -35.21 -20.95 34.23
CA ALA A 8 -35.06 -20.54 32.83
C ALA A 8 -34.40 -19.16 32.75
N ARG A 9 -33.40 -19.08 31.89
CA ARG A 9 -32.45 -17.99 31.66
C ARG A 9 -33.07 -16.92 30.75
N ARG A 10 -33.20 -15.67 31.22
CA ARG A 10 -33.15 -14.48 30.33
C ARG A 10 -32.88 -13.19 31.13
N ARG A 11 -31.62 -12.75 31.08
CA ARG A 11 -31.17 -11.40 31.45
C ARG A 11 -31.70 -10.38 30.44
N ARG A 12 -32.31 -9.29 30.92
CA ARG A 12 -32.29 -7.97 30.28
C ARG A 12 -32.55 -6.88 31.34
N GLU A 13 -31.64 -6.80 32.31
CA GLU A 13 -31.28 -5.55 33.00
C GLU A 13 -30.62 -4.61 31.95
N GLU A 14 -30.67 -3.27 31.97
CA GLU A 14 -31.16 -2.28 32.92
C GLU A 14 -30.72 -0.88 32.36
N ASN A 15 -31.51 0.17 32.63
CA ASN A 15 -31.19 1.62 32.75
C ASN A 15 -30.48 2.38 31.60
N GLU A 16 -31.05 3.43 31.02
CA GLU A 16 -31.42 4.80 31.49
C GLU A 16 -30.36 5.86 31.11
N ASP A 17 -30.85 6.86 30.38
CA ASP A 17 -30.34 8.18 29.99
C ASP A 17 -28.87 8.53 30.32
N GLU A 18 -27.97 8.31 29.35
CA GLU A 18 -26.76 9.12 29.21
C GLU A 18 -26.78 9.77 27.82
N ARG A 19 -27.00 11.09 27.78
CA ARG A 19 -27.01 11.90 26.56
C ARG A 19 -25.62 11.87 25.89
N VAL A 20 -25.44 10.96 24.93
CA VAL A 20 -24.34 11.04 23.98
C VAL A 20 -24.57 12.31 23.12
N PRO A 21 -23.60 13.23 23.00
CA PRO A 21 -23.75 14.39 22.11
C PRO A 21 -24.02 13.89 20.70
N PRO A 22 -24.88 14.56 19.90
CA PRO A 22 -25.10 14.15 18.52
C PRO A 22 -23.78 14.26 17.77
N GLN A 23 -23.21 13.11 17.42
CA GLN A 23 -22.15 13.03 16.43
C GLN A 23 -22.75 13.56 15.13
N VAL A 24 -22.30 14.74 14.71
CA VAL A 24 -22.52 15.30 13.37
C VAL A 24 -22.30 14.17 12.36
N PRO A 25 -23.16 13.98 11.33
CA PRO A 25 -22.91 12.98 10.30
C PRO A 25 -21.53 13.24 9.68
N GLN A 26 -20.54 12.45 10.07
CA GLN A 26 -19.25 12.49 9.41
C GLN A 26 -19.47 11.88 8.03
N ALA A 27 -19.27 12.70 7.01
CA ALA A 27 -19.19 12.24 5.63
C ALA A 27 -18.20 11.06 5.53
N PRO A 28 -18.42 10.09 4.62
CA PRO A 28 -17.55 8.93 4.52
C PRO A 28 -16.18 9.36 3.99
N ILE A 29 -15.27 9.68 4.89
CA ILE A 29 -13.83 9.70 4.63
C ILE A 29 -13.21 8.63 5.50
N ASP A 30 -13.34 7.40 5.03
CA ASP A 30 -12.29 6.42 5.22
C ASP A 30 -12.21 5.64 3.92
N THR A 31 -11.58 6.26 2.92
CA THR A 31 -10.94 5.50 1.85
C THR A 31 -9.89 4.68 2.57
N GLY A 32 -10.33 3.48 2.99
CA GLY A 32 -9.50 2.51 3.65
C GLY A 32 -8.19 2.45 2.89
N LEU A 33 -7.15 2.90 3.57
CA LEU A 33 -5.79 2.55 3.24
C LEU A 33 -5.71 1.04 3.49
N SER A 34 -6.30 0.26 2.59
CA SER A 34 -5.88 -1.11 2.33
C SER A 34 -4.46 -0.95 1.83
N ASN A 35 -3.53 -0.82 2.78
CA ASN A 35 -2.16 -1.15 2.55
C ASN A 35 -2.13 -2.68 2.58
N PRO A 36 -2.10 -3.38 1.43
CA PRO A 36 -1.25 -4.55 1.42
C PRO A 36 0.14 -4.00 1.72
N CYS A 37 0.62 -4.28 2.92
CA CYS A 37 1.97 -3.95 3.40
C CYS A 37 3.02 -4.72 2.57
N GLY A 38 3.14 -4.45 1.26
CA GLY A 38 3.95 -5.29 0.37
C GLY A 38 4.39 -4.72 -0.98
N SER A 39 3.67 -3.80 -1.66
CA SER A 39 4.10 -3.41 -3.01
C SER A 39 3.44 -2.12 -3.54
N THR A 40 3.85 -0.95 -3.05
CA THR A 40 3.48 0.31 -3.71
C THR A 40 4.56 0.71 -4.72
N VAL A 41 4.19 1.39 -5.80
CA VAL A 41 5.15 1.96 -6.78
C VAL A 41 6.23 2.79 -6.07
N ALA A 42 5.84 3.56 -5.05
CA ALA A 42 6.78 4.34 -4.25
C ALA A 42 7.79 3.48 -3.47
N SER A 43 7.35 2.33 -2.93
CA SER A 43 8.26 1.35 -2.31
C SER A 43 9.21 0.76 -3.35
N ARG A 44 8.73 0.41 -4.54
CA ARG A 44 9.58 -0.13 -5.63
C ARG A 44 10.63 0.88 -6.09
N LEU A 45 10.29 2.15 -6.23
CA LEU A 45 11.23 3.23 -6.55
C LEU A 45 12.30 3.41 -5.45
N ARG A 46 11.89 3.31 -4.18
CA ARG A 46 12.81 3.36 -3.04
C ARG A 46 13.79 2.19 -3.06
N ASP A 47 13.30 0.98 -3.31
CA ASP A 47 14.12 -0.23 -3.39
C ASP A 47 15.09 -0.14 -4.57
N PHE A 48 14.61 0.29 -5.75
CA PHE A 48 15.45 0.53 -6.92
C PHE A 48 16.61 1.48 -6.60
N THR A 49 16.34 2.60 -5.93
CA THR A 49 17.37 3.57 -5.53
C THR A 49 18.39 2.97 -4.55
N ARG A 50 17.95 2.12 -3.62
CA ARG A 50 18.82 1.46 -2.62
C ARG A 50 19.71 0.38 -3.21
N MET A 51 19.34 -0.18 -4.37
CA MET A 51 20.13 -1.19 -5.09
C MET A 51 21.31 -0.58 -5.85
N ASN A 52 21.48 0.75 -5.85
CA ASN A 52 22.49 1.49 -6.61
C ASN A 52 22.44 1.13 -8.12
N PRO A 53 21.36 1.50 -8.82
CA PRO A 53 21.19 1.15 -10.22
C PRO A 53 22.24 1.86 -11.09
N PRO A 54 22.48 1.38 -12.32
CA PRO A 54 23.36 2.09 -13.25
C PRO A 54 22.83 3.50 -13.51
N MET A 55 23.74 4.43 -13.78
CA MET A 55 23.41 5.80 -14.18
C MET A 55 23.80 5.99 -15.64
N PHE A 56 22.88 6.48 -16.45
CA PHE A 56 23.15 6.86 -17.83
C PHE A 56 23.40 8.37 -17.89
N LEU A 57 24.63 8.79 -18.19
CA LEU A 57 25.01 10.20 -18.19
C LEU A 57 24.79 10.87 -19.56
N GLY A 58 24.76 10.10 -20.64
CA GLY A 58 24.63 10.56 -22.03
C GLY A 58 25.84 11.34 -22.56
N SER A 59 26.75 11.76 -21.67
CA SER A 59 27.91 12.59 -21.99
C SER A 59 29.22 11.79 -22.06
N LYS A 60 29.22 10.52 -21.67
CA LYS A 60 30.42 9.69 -21.68
C LYS A 60 30.52 8.92 -22.99
N VAL A 61 31.68 9.04 -23.64
CA VAL A 61 32.00 8.24 -24.82
C VAL A 61 32.10 6.77 -24.42
N GLY A 62 31.33 5.91 -25.10
CA GLY A 62 31.28 4.47 -24.84
C GLY A 62 30.13 4.00 -23.95
N GLU A 63 29.25 4.90 -23.49
CA GLU A 63 27.96 4.47 -22.93
C GLU A 63 27.11 3.86 -24.04
N ASP A 64 26.69 2.61 -23.84
CA ASP A 64 25.72 1.94 -24.72
C ASP A 64 24.31 2.07 -24.14
N PRO A 65 23.39 2.77 -24.82
CA PRO A 65 21.99 2.86 -24.40
C PRO A 65 21.33 1.49 -24.25
N GLN A 66 21.73 0.51 -25.05
CA GLN A 66 21.15 -0.83 -25.03
C GLN A 66 21.60 -1.60 -23.78
N GLU A 67 22.90 -1.60 -23.47
CA GLU A 67 23.44 -2.19 -22.23
C GLU A 67 22.76 -1.59 -20.98
N PHE A 68 22.60 -0.26 -20.93
CA PHE A 68 21.91 0.41 -19.83
C PHE A 68 20.47 -0.09 -19.63
N VAL A 69 19.69 -0.17 -20.71
CA VAL A 69 18.30 -0.67 -20.65
C VAL A 69 18.26 -2.12 -20.18
N GLU A 70 19.18 -2.97 -20.64
CA GLU A 70 19.26 -4.36 -20.22
C GLU A 70 19.61 -4.50 -18.73
N GLU A 71 20.52 -3.70 -18.21
CA GLU A 71 20.85 -3.70 -16.78
C GLU A 71 19.67 -3.23 -15.92
N VAL A 72 19.00 -2.15 -16.30
CA VAL A 72 17.77 -1.70 -15.62
C VAL A 72 16.71 -2.79 -15.63
N TYR A 73 16.52 -3.48 -16.76
CA TYR A 73 15.56 -4.58 -16.86
C TYR A 73 15.89 -5.74 -15.92
N LYS A 74 17.18 -6.14 -15.83
CA LYS A 74 17.63 -7.19 -14.90
C LYS A 74 17.32 -6.84 -13.45
N ILE A 75 17.52 -5.58 -13.04
CA ILE A 75 17.22 -5.13 -11.67
C ILE A 75 15.71 -5.17 -11.40
N VAL A 76 14.90 -4.64 -12.33
CA VAL A 76 13.43 -4.64 -12.21
C VAL A 76 12.87 -6.06 -12.14
N ASP A 77 13.45 -6.99 -12.89
CA ASP A 77 13.08 -8.41 -12.84
C ASP A 77 13.48 -9.05 -11.50
N ALA A 78 14.70 -8.80 -11.01
CA ALA A 78 15.18 -9.28 -9.72
C ALA A 78 14.34 -8.75 -8.53
N MET A 79 13.84 -7.51 -8.61
CA MET A 79 12.91 -6.92 -7.63
C MET A 79 11.50 -7.52 -7.67
N ARG A 80 11.20 -8.39 -8.65
CA ARG A 80 9.87 -9.00 -8.86
C ARG A 80 8.78 -7.95 -9.04
N VAL A 81 9.06 -6.94 -9.85
CA VAL A 81 8.06 -5.95 -10.26
C VAL A 81 7.11 -6.60 -11.25
N THR A 82 5.81 -6.60 -10.93
CA THR A 82 4.75 -7.17 -11.78
C THR A 82 4.55 -6.34 -13.05
N SER A 83 3.92 -6.91 -14.08
CA SER A 83 3.63 -6.18 -15.34
C SER A 83 2.76 -4.94 -15.11
N VAL A 84 1.83 -4.99 -14.15
CA VAL A 84 1.00 -3.84 -13.76
C VAL A 84 1.85 -2.74 -13.13
N GLU A 85 2.69 -3.08 -12.15
CA GLU A 85 3.62 -2.11 -11.54
C GLU A 85 4.62 -1.54 -12.57
N LYS A 86 5.09 -2.34 -13.54
CA LYS A 86 5.95 -1.86 -14.63
C LYS A 86 5.24 -0.83 -15.49
N ALA A 87 3.96 -1.05 -15.82
CA ALA A 87 3.16 -0.08 -16.57
C ALA A 87 2.94 1.21 -15.78
N GLU A 88 2.66 1.11 -14.48
CA GLU A 88 2.52 2.28 -13.59
C GLU A 88 3.84 3.06 -13.49
N LEU A 89 4.98 2.37 -13.32
CA LEU A 89 6.31 2.99 -13.32
C LEU A 89 6.63 3.69 -14.64
N ALA A 90 6.21 3.15 -15.79
CA ALA A 90 6.40 3.78 -17.09
C ALA A 90 5.62 5.09 -17.25
N THR A 91 4.51 5.27 -16.51
CA THR A 91 3.78 6.55 -16.46
C THR A 91 4.43 7.57 -15.52
N TYR A 92 5.40 7.15 -14.71
CA TYR A 92 6.12 8.03 -13.80
C TYR A 92 7.05 8.94 -14.61
N GLN A 93 6.59 10.15 -14.91
CA GLN A 93 7.44 11.13 -15.58
C GLN A 93 8.64 11.47 -14.68
N PHE A 94 9.84 11.20 -15.18
CA PHE A 94 11.06 11.72 -14.56
C PHE A 94 10.96 13.25 -14.62
N LYS A 95 10.73 13.90 -13.48
CA LYS A 95 10.55 15.37 -13.37
C LYS A 95 11.86 16.16 -13.62
N GLY A 96 12.72 15.70 -14.54
CA GLY A 96 14.06 16.22 -14.67
C GLY A 96 14.71 15.95 -16.00
N VAL A 97 14.03 16.22 -17.12
CA VAL A 97 14.66 16.73 -18.35
C VAL A 97 13.60 17.54 -19.10
N ALA A 98 13.87 18.82 -19.35
CA ALA A 98 13.17 19.68 -20.30
C ALA A 98 13.97 19.73 -21.61
#